data_AF-A0A4Q0YYS6-F1
#
_entry.id   AF-A0A4Q0YYS6-F1
#
_cell.length_a   1.000
_cell.length_b   1.000
_cell.length_c   1.000
_cell.angle_alpha   90.00
_cell.angle_beta   90.00
_cell.angle_gamma   90.00
#
_symmetry.space_group_name_H-M   'P 1'
#
loop_
_entity.id
_entity.type
_entity.pdbx_description
1 polymer ?
#
loop_
_entity_poly.entity_id
_entity_poly.type
_entity_poly.pdbx_seq_one_letter_code
_entity_poly.pdbx_strand_id
1 'polypeptide(L)'
;MTTYHELLGTSEEDSARNIKQRYRLLSARLHPDKGGSKAMMQLLSFAYEKVQSGFGNDSMEMLRVDFASEQHLKSMTIELARLKRELEGLRSENQSLKRDGRKAENNSSNGSEAVERLNRELAQARVELSVLKEHRQKLRTEKDGADKEITRLTQELHRALTNNELLETELTEAGVKNQIGLLHWARKFWFPAFFILFLMAFTSVIISLTTSHLTSNNEFSPDSGAQKSEAQHQKLSEERVSASDDNQKLAKTKSGADAVLVPVPDFSNVDVKYWTLIHDKALEKPYIALSNLEGSVVVLDCDEKFRLYLYEEAKPVKLSANLEFSHEADDYFVYDIRYGNGTNLEQWRQDRAQIILNQRFAGLGFTTTLLELKAFCS
;
A
#
# COMPACT_ATOMS: atom_id res chain seq x y z
N MET A 1 80.81 29.95 -5.20
CA MET A 1 80.07 29.12 -6.17
C MET A 1 79.99 27.74 -5.57
N THR A 2 78.82 27.13 -5.48
CA THR A 2 78.69 25.80 -4.88
C THR A 2 79.23 24.74 -5.84
N THR A 3 80.22 23.97 -5.41
CA THR A 3 80.76 22.83 -6.20
C THR A 3 79.93 21.57 -5.95
N TYR A 4 80.12 20.52 -6.77
CA TYR A 4 79.43 19.25 -6.56
C TYR A 4 79.88 18.53 -5.27
N HIS A 5 81.14 18.71 -4.89
CA HIS A 5 81.68 18.25 -3.61
C HIS A 5 80.98 18.92 -2.41
N GLU A 6 80.77 20.24 -2.47
CA GLU A 6 80.05 20.99 -1.44
C GLU A 6 78.59 20.53 -1.30
N LEU A 7 77.92 20.22 -2.42
CA LEU A 7 76.53 19.74 -2.39
C LEU A 7 76.38 18.36 -1.73
N LEU A 8 77.35 17.47 -1.90
CA LEU A 8 77.38 16.16 -1.24
C LEU A 8 77.95 16.22 0.18
N GLY A 9 78.54 17.35 0.59
CA GLY A 9 79.27 17.49 1.84
C GLY A 9 80.51 16.59 1.87
N THR A 10 81.27 16.56 0.77
CA THR A 10 82.49 15.75 0.56
C THR A 10 83.65 16.62 0.07
N SER A 11 84.87 16.11 0.08
CA SER A 11 86.06 16.74 -0.52
C SER A 11 86.75 15.82 -1.54
N GLU A 12 87.74 16.34 -2.28
CA GLU A 12 88.54 15.53 -3.22
C GLU A 12 89.36 14.43 -2.53
N GLU A 13 89.67 14.60 -1.25
CA GLU A 13 90.41 13.62 -0.44
C GLU A 13 89.53 12.46 0.02
N ASP A 14 88.20 12.58 -0.13
CA ASP A 14 87.27 11.54 0.29
C ASP A 14 87.33 10.32 -0.63
N SER A 15 87.50 9.14 -0.04
CA SER A 15 87.41 7.89 -0.79
C SER A 15 86.05 7.72 -1.46
N ALA A 16 86.01 7.03 -2.61
CA ALA A 16 84.77 6.71 -3.32
C ALA A 16 83.71 6.02 -2.44
N ARG A 17 84.16 5.25 -1.44
CA ARG A 17 83.28 4.62 -0.45
C ARG A 17 82.58 5.66 0.44
N ASN A 18 83.30 6.70 0.88
CA ASN A 18 82.76 7.78 1.69
C ASN A 18 81.76 8.62 0.88
N ILE A 19 82.09 8.95 -0.37
CA ILE A 19 81.22 9.70 -1.29
C ILE A 19 79.89 8.94 -1.51
N LYS A 20 79.95 7.63 -1.77
CA LYS A 20 78.76 6.78 -1.92
C LYS A 20 77.92 6.70 -0.65
N GLN A 21 78.57 6.66 0.52
CA GLN A 21 77.88 6.65 1.81
C GLN A 21 77.15 7.98 2.06
N ARG A 22 77.79 9.12 1.77
CA ARG A 22 77.19 10.45 1.86
C ARG A 22 76.00 10.62 0.93
N TYR A 23 76.13 10.21 -0.32
CA TYR A 23 75.01 10.18 -1.27
C TYR A 23 73.83 9.36 -0.74
N ARG A 24 74.06 8.16 -0.22
CA ARG A 24 72.99 7.29 0.33
C ARG A 24 72.27 7.91 1.53
N LEU A 25 73.00 8.61 2.39
CA LEU A 25 72.42 9.30 3.54
C LEU A 25 71.56 10.49 3.11
N LEU A 26 72.04 11.28 2.14
CA LEU A 26 71.32 12.42 1.61
C LEU A 26 70.10 11.98 0.80
N SER A 27 70.21 10.95 -0.03
CA SER A 27 69.09 10.45 -0.84
C SER A 27 67.98 9.86 0.02
N ALA A 28 68.32 9.19 1.13
CA ALA A 28 67.33 8.68 2.07
C ALA A 28 66.55 9.79 2.78
N ARG A 29 67.13 10.99 2.94
CA ARG A 29 66.48 12.16 3.56
C ARG A 29 65.72 13.01 2.54
N LEU A 30 66.23 13.11 1.31
CA LEU A 30 65.71 13.97 0.26
C LEU A 30 64.82 13.23 -0.74
N HIS A 31 64.47 11.97 -0.45
CA HIS A 31 63.58 11.17 -1.29
C HIS A 31 62.17 11.77 -1.34
N PRO A 32 61.51 11.83 -2.52
CA PRO A 32 60.17 12.37 -2.67
C PRO A 32 59.13 11.71 -1.75
N ASP A 33 59.20 10.39 -1.62
CA ASP A 33 58.27 9.62 -0.76
C ASP A 33 58.41 9.91 0.74
N LYS A 34 59.50 10.57 1.15
CA LYS A 34 59.79 10.92 2.56
C LYS A 34 59.69 12.43 2.82
N GLY A 35 59.04 13.17 1.92
CA GLY A 35 58.87 14.62 2.03
C GLY A 35 59.99 15.45 1.39
N GLY A 36 60.92 14.82 0.68
CA GLY A 36 61.91 15.52 -0.14
C GLY A 36 61.31 16.04 -1.47
N SER A 37 62.03 16.92 -2.16
CA SER A 37 61.62 17.39 -3.49
C SER A 37 62.24 16.51 -4.58
N LYS A 38 61.44 16.11 -5.58
CA LYS A 38 61.91 15.37 -6.77
C LYS A 38 63.07 16.11 -7.47
N ALA A 39 63.00 17.44 -7.55
CA ALA A 39 64.06 18.27 -8.14
C ALA A 39 65.36 18.21 -7.33
N MET A 40 65.25 18.20 -6.00
CA MET A 40 66.42 18.12 -5.11
C MET A 40 67.09 16.74 -5.18
N MET A 41 66.30 15.67 -5.32
CA MET A 41 66.84 14.32 -5.54
C MET A 41 67.55 14.20 -6.90
N GLN A 42 67.03 14.84 -7.95
CA GLN A 42 67.69 14.88 -9.26
C GLN A 42 69.03 15.63 -9.19
N LEU A 43 69.06 16.78 -8.52
CA LEU A 43 70.28 17.55 -8.31
C LEU A 43 71.34 16.74 -7.53
N LEU A 44 70.92 16.04 -6.49
CA LEU A 44 71.80 15.18 -5.67
C LEU A 44 72.40 14.03 -6.49
N SER A 45 71.59 13.36 -7.32
CA SER A 45 72.05 12.27 -8.20
C SER A 45 73.05 12.77 -9.24
N PHE A 46 72.79 13.92 -9.85
CA PHE A 46 73.69 14.53 -10.81
C PHE A 46 75.04 14.91 -10.18
N ALA A 47 75.01 15.50 -8.99
CA ALA A 47 76.23 15.85 -8.26
C ALA A 47 77.08 14.63 -7.93
N TYR A 48 76.46 13.53 -7.53
CA TYR A 48 77.13 12.26 -7.30
C TYR A 48 77.81 11.73 -8.57
N GLU A 49 77.12 11.75 -9.71
CA GLU A 49 77.69 11.32 -11.00
C GLU A 49 78.89 12.18 -11.43
N LYS A 50 78.81 13.49 -11.24
CA LYS A 50 79.91 14.42 -11.54
C LYS A 50 81.12 14.19 -10.64
N VAL A 51 80.90 13.99 -9.34
CA VAL A 51 81.98 13.64 -8.40
C VAL A 51 82.60 12.29 -8.75
N GLN A 52 81.80 11.27 -9.10
CA GLN A 52 82.33 9.97 -9.54
C GLN A 52 83.17 10.06 -10.82
N SER A 53 82.85 11.01 -11.70
CA SER A 53 83.53 11.23 -12.98
C SER A 53 84.78 12.11 -12.85
N GLY A 54 85.13 12.57 -11.64
CA GLY A 54 86.29 13.43 -11.38
C GLY A 54 86.03 14.93 -11.56
N PHE A 55 84.78 15.34 -11.80
CA PHE A 55 84.37 16.75 -11.97
C PHE A 55 83.80 17.35 -10.69
N GLY A 56 84.23 16.88 -9.52
CA GLY A 56 83.62 17.26 -8.24
C GLY A 56 83.82 18.74 -7.85
N ASN A 57 84.92 19.34 -8.31
CA ASN A 57 85.28 20.73 -8.06
C ASN A 57 84.69 21.72 -9.07
N ASP A 58 84.01 21.23 -10.11
CA ASP A 58 83.36 22.08 -11.08
C ASP A 58 82.22 22.87 -10.42
N SER A 59 82.11 24.15 -10.81
CA SER A 59 81.00 25.00 -10.38
C SER A 59 79.68 24.48 -10.94
N MET A 60 78.66 24.44 -10.09
CA MET A 60 77.32 24.00 -10.48
C MET A 60 76.62 25.07 -11.32
N GLU A 61 76.89 25.10 -12.62
CA GLU A 61 76.21 26.00 -13.58
C GLU A 61 74.86 25.47 -14.08
N MET A 62 74.48 24.26 -13.65
CA MET A 62 73.33 23.50 -14.16
C MET A 62 71.96 24.16 -13.91
N LEU A 63 71.83 25.11 -12.98
CA LEU A 63 70.55 25.78 -12.69
C LEU A 63 70.17 26.90 -13.66
N ARG A 64 71.02 27.23 -14.65
CA ARG A 64 70.71 28.25 -15.67
C ARG A 64 70.06 27.71 -16.94
N VAL A 65 70.03 26.40 -17.13
CA VAL A 65 69.56 25.78 -18.38
C VAL A 65 68.37 24.87 -18.02
N ASP A 66 67.19 25.21 -18.56
CA ASP A 66 65.96 24.39 -18.67
C ASP A 66 64.77 24.58 -17.72
N PHE A 67 64.84 25.41 -16.67
CA PHE A 67 63.59 25.86 -16.01
C PHE A 67 62.85 26.97 -16.77
N ALA A 68 63.48 27.54 -17.81
CA ALA A 68 62.96 28.66 -18.60
C ALA A 68 62.64 28.27 -20.06
N SER A 69 62.31 27.01 -20.32
CA SER A 69 61.58 26.70 -21.55
C SER A 69 60.23 27.38 -21.46
N GLU A 70 60.03 28.44 -22.25
CA GLU A 70 58.78 29.20 -22.36
C GLU A 70 57.55 28.27 -22.57
N GLN A 71 57.78 27.09 -23.17
CA GLN A 71 56.79 26.04 -23.34
C GLN A 71 56.36 25.38 -22.03
N HIS A 72 57.26 25.16 -21.07
CA HIS A 72 56.91 24.55 -19.78
C HIS A 72 56.13 25.51 -18.89
N LEU A 73 56.47 26.80 -18.91
CA LEU A 73 55.66 27.84 -18.24
C LEU A 73 54.26 27.95 -18.85
N LYS A 74 54.15 27.87 -20.18
CA LYS A 74 52.86 27.81 -20.89
C LYS A 74 52.07 26.55 -20.53
N SER A 75 52.70 25.38 -20.43
CA SER A 75 52.01 24.15 -20.04
C SER A 75 51.48 24.24 -18.61
N MET A 76 52.28 24.75 -17.68
CA MET A 76 51.94 24.86 -16.26
C MET A 76 50.84 25.90 -16.02
N THR A 77 50.83 27.01 -16.77
CA THR A 77 49.75 28.01 -16.70
C THR A 77 48.42 27.49 -17.24
N ILE A 78 48.45 26.68 -18.31
CA ILE A 78 47.24 25.99 -18.81
C ILE A 78 46.71 25.01 -17.76
N GLU A 79 47.59 24.27 -17.10
CA GLU A 79 47.20 23.30 -16.07
C GLU A 79 46.62 23.98 -14.82
N LEU A 80 47.21 25.09 -14.37
CA LEU A 80 46.64 25.91 -13.29
C LEU A 80 45.26 26.46 -13.65
N ALA A 81 45.06 26.92 -14.89
CA ALA A 81 43.76 27.40 -15.35
C ALA A 81 42.72 26.27 -15.40
N ARG A 82 43.13 25.07 -15.80
CA ARG A 82 42.27 23.86 -15.78
C ARG A 82 41.87 23.49 -14.35
N LEU A 83 42.84 23.36 -13.44
CA LEU A 83 42.59 23.01 -12.04
C LEU A 83 41.69 24.04 -11.35
N LYS A 84 41.85 25.33 -11.68
CA LYS A 84 40.98 26.39 -11.15
C LYS A 84 39.53 26.22 -11.59
N ARG A 85 39.27 25.89 -12.86
CA ARG A 85 37.90 25.60 -13.34
C ARG A 85 37.30 24.36 -12.66
N GLU A 86 38.12 23.32 -12.48
CA GLU A 86 37.68 22.09 -11.83
C GLU A 86 37.30 22.33 -10.36
N LEU A 87 38.10 23.12 -9.63
CA LEU A 87 37.79 23.56 -8.28
C LEU A 87 36.49 24.35 -8.19
N GLU A 88 36.23 25.23 -9.14
CA GLU A 88 35.02 26.04 -9.19
C GLU A 88 33.78 25.18 -9.52
N GLY A 89 33.94 24.22 -10.45
CA GLY A 89 32.93 23.21 -10.75
C GLY A 89 32.55 22.38 -9.52
N LEU A 90 33.54 21.80 -8.84
CA LEU A 90 33.33 21.04 -7.60
C LEU A 90 32.70 21.89 -6.51
N ARG A 91 33.08 23.17 -6.39
CA ARG A 91 32.48 24.07 -5.39
C ARG A 91 31.00 24.35 -5.68
N SER A 92 30.64 24.47 -6.96
CA SER A 92 29.25 24.67 -7.38
C SER A 92 28.40 23.42 -7.12
N GLU A 93 28.93 22.24 -7.39
CA GLU A 93 28.28 20.95 -7.11
C GLU A 93 28.11 20.70 -5.61
N ASN A 94 29.13 21.02 -4.82
CA ASN A 94 29.04 20.89 -3.37
C ASN A 94 27.96 21.83 -2.80
N GLN A 95 27.78 23.01 -3.39
CA GLN A 95 26.67 23.89 -3.03
C GLN A 95 25.29 23.35 -3.44
N SER A 96 25.16 22.74 -4.63
CA SER A 96 23.89 22.14 -5.04
C SER A 96 23.51 20.97 -4.14
N LEU A 97 24.46 20.06 -3.87
CA LEU A 97 24.26 18.92 -2.96
C LEU A 97 23.83 19.39 -1.56
N LYS A 98 24.40 20.48 -1.06
CA LYS A 98 24.01 21.04 0.24
C LYS A 98 22.58 21.60 0.25
N ARG A 99 22.12 22.17 -0.88
CA ARG A 99 20.71 22.61 -1.02
C ARG A 99 19.77 21.42 -1.10
N ASP A 100 20.15 20.38 -1.84
CA ASP A 100 19.34 19.18 -1.99
C ASP A 100 19.25 18.37 -0.69
N GLY A 101 20.34 18.29 0.07
CA GLY A 101 20.34 17.72 1.43
C GLY A 101 19.35 18.43 2.36
N ARG A 102 19.34 19.77 2.37
CA ARG A 102 18.37 20.54 3.16
C ARG A 102 16.92 20.33 2.72
N LYS A 103 16.66 20.17 1.42
CA LYS A 103 15.32 19.85 0.90
C LYS A 103 14.89 18.45 1.34
N ALA A 104 15.79 17.47 1.29
CA ALA A 104 15.51 16.11 1.77
C ALA A 104 15.22 16.08 3.28
N GLU A 105 15.96 16.85 4.06
CA GLU A 105 15.78 16.96 5.52
C GLU A 105 14.43 17.60 5.88
N ASN A 106 14.03 18.68 5.20
CA ASN A 106 12.70 19.29 5.36
C ASN A 106 11.56 18.38 4.89
N ASN A 107 11.78 17.57 3.85
CA ASN A 107 10.78 16.59 3.42
C ASN A 107 10.65 15.44 4.44
N SER A 108 11.75 15.06 5.10
CA SER A 108 11.75 14.06 6.17
C SER A 108 11.01 14.53 7.42
N SER A 109 11.13 15.80 7.80
CA SER A 109 10.37 16.35 8.94
C SER A 109 8.86 16.33 8.67
N ASN A 110 8.44 16.67 7.45
CA ASN A 110 7.04 16.58 7.04
C ASN A 110 6.54 15.13 7.00
N GLY A 111 7.41 14.18 6.59
CA GLY A 111 7.12 12.75 6.67
C GLY A 111 6.89 12.27 8.12
N SER A 112 7.65 12.80 9.08
CA SER A 112 7.49 12.49 10.50
C SER A 112 6.12 12.93 11.05
N GLU A 113 5.65 14.13 10.68
CA GLU A 113 4.33 14.61 11.08
C GLU A 113 3.18 13.77 10.50
N ALA A 114 3.32 13.33 9.24
CA ALA A 114 2.34 12.43 8.61
C ALA A 114 2.27 11.06 9.32
N VAL A 115 3.41 10.53 9.74
CA VAL A 115 3.49 9.26 10.51
C VAL A 115 2.85 9.43 11.89
N GLU A 116 3.10 10.54 12.59
CA GLU A 116 2.43 10.81 13.87
C GLU A 116 0.91 10.90 13.73
N ARG A 117 0.43 11.57 12.68
CA ARG A 117 -1.01 11.66 12.40
C ARG A 117 -1.63 10.28 12.16
N LEU A 118 -1.00 9.45 11.32
CA LEU A 118 -1.45 8.09 11.07
C LEU A 118 -1.45 7.23 12.34
N ASN A 119 -0.45 7.39 13.21
CA ASN A 119 -0.42 6.68 14.49
C ASN A 119 -1.57 7.08 15.42
N ARG A 120 -1.98 8.35 15.43
CA ARG A 120 -3.16 8.81 16.18
C ARG A 120 -4.45 8.23 15.62
N GLU A 121 -4.63 8.24 14.30
CA GLU A 121 -5.80 7.64 13.64
C GLU A 121 -5.88 6.13 13.89
N LEU A 122 -4.73 5.43 13.87
CA LEU A 122 -4.65 4.01 14.16
C LEU A 122 -4.98 3.69 15.62
N ALA A 123 -4.58 4.56 16.56
CA ALA A 123 -4.97 4.44 17.96
C ALA A 123 -6.50 4.63 18.15
N GLN A 124 -7.11 5.59 17.46
CA GLN A 124 -8.57 5.80 17.49
C GLN A 124 -9.33 4.61 16.93
N ALA A 125 -8.92 4.09 15.76
CA ALA A 125 -9.55 2.92 15.15
C ALA A 125 -9.49 1.67 16.05
N ARG A 126 -8.40 1.49 16.81
CA ARG A 126 -8.28 0.39 17.79
C ARG A 126 -9.30 0.52 18.93
N VAL A 127 -9.54 1.73 19.41
CA VAL A 127 -10.55 1.99 20.44
C VAL A 127 -11.94 1.69 19.90
N GLU A 128 -12.28 2.19 18.71
CA GLU A 128 -13.58 1.92 18.07
C GLU A 128 -13.81 0.41 17.86
N LEU A 129 -12.79 -0.33 17.42
CA LEU A 129 -12.87 -1.79 17.30
C LEU A 129 -13.11 -2.49 18.64
N SER A 130 -12.54 -2.00 19.74
CA SER A 130 -12.80 -2.57 21.07
C SER A 130 -14.24 -2.36 21.52
N VAL A 131 -14.79 -1.16 21.28
CA VAL A 131 -16.18 -0.81 21.59
C VAL A 131 -17.14 -1.63 20.74
N LEU A 132 -16.88 -1.78 19.44
CA LEU A 132 -17.70 -2.62 18.56
C LEU A 132 -17.67 -4.11 18.97
N LYS A 133 -16.53 -4.61 19.45
CA LYS A 133 -16.44 -5.98 19.98
C LYS A 133 -17.28 -6.15 21.24
N GLU A 134 -17.25 -5.18 22.15
CA GLU A 134 -18.07 -5.19 23.37
C GLU A 134 -19.57 -5.16 23.03
N HIS A 135 -19.99 -4.29 22.11
CA HIS A 135 -21.37 -4.26 21.63
C HIS A 135 -21.81 -5.58 20.99
N ARG A 136 -20.95 -6.19 20.17
CA ARG A 136 -21.23 -7.50 19.56
C ARG A 136 -21.37 -8.59 20.62
N GLN A 137 -20.56 -8.56 21.67
CA GLN A 137 -20.66 -9.50 22.79
C GLN A 137 -21.96 -9.31 23.56
N LYS A 138 -22.35 -8.06 23.84
CA LYS A 138 -23.62 -7.74 24.50
C LYS A 138 -24.83 -8.24 23.68
N LEU A 139 -24.85 -7.95 22.37
CA LEU A 139 -25.91 -8.43 21.49
C LEU A 139 -25.99 -9.96 21.42
N ARG A 140 -24.85 -10.67 21.49
CA ARG A 140 -24.85 -12.14 21.60
C ARG A 140 -25.49 -12.61 22.90
N THR A 141 -25.15 -12.00 24.03
CA THR A 141 -25.77 -12.37 25.31
C THR A 141 -27.28 -12.08 25.36
N GLU A 142 -27.73 -10.98 24.74
CA GLU A 142 -29.16 -10.67 24.62
C GLU A 142 -29.87 -11.68 23.72
N LYS A 143 -29.26 -12.05 22.58
CA LYS A 143 -29.79 -13.09 21.69
C LYS A 143 -29.91 -14.44 22.40
N ASP A 144 -28.86 -14.88 23.08
CA ASP A 144 -28.87 -16.16 23.82
C ASP A 144 -29.93 -16.15 24.94
N GLY A 145 -30.19 -14.98 25.54
CA GLY A 145 -31.29 -14.78 26.48
C GLY A 145 -32.67 -14.93 25.82
N ALA A 146 -32.87 -14.29 24.67
CA ALA A 146 -34.11 -14.41 23.90
C ALA A 146 -34.36 -15.85 23.41
N ASP A 147 -33.33 -16.56 22.96
CA ASP A 147 -33.43 -17.95 22.51
C ASP A 147 -33.84 -18.88 23.67
N LYS A 148 -33.35 -18.63 24.89
CA LYS A 148 -33.81 -19.34 26.11
C LYS A 148 -35.28 -19.06 26.44
N GLU A 149 -35.74 -17.84 26.25
CA GLU A 149 -37.14 -17.50 26.49
C GLU A 149 -38.06 -18.13 25.43
N ILE A 150 -37.66 -18.13 24.16
CA ILE A 150 -38.37 -18.80 23.07
C ILE A 150 -38.49 -20.30 23.37
N THR A 151 -37.40 -20.95 23.78
CA THR A 151 -37.44 -22.39 24.10
C THR A 151 -38.31 -22.68 25.33
N ARG A 152 -38.29 -21.82 26.36
CA ARG A 152 -39.19 -21.91 27.51
C ARG A 152 -40.65 -21.78 27.11
N LEU A 153 -41.02 -20.73 26.37
CA LEU A 153 -42.39 -20.50 25.91
C LEU A 153 -42.86 -21.65 25.00
N THR A 154 -41.98 -22.19 24.16
CA THR A 154 -42.29 -23.36 23.33
C THR A 154 -42.62 -24.58 24.19
N GLN A 155 -41.88 -24.81 25.29
CA GLN A 155 -42.16 -25.89 26.22
C GLN A 155 -43.47 -25.67 27.00
N GLU A 156 -43.74 -24.45 27.45
CA GLU A 156 -45.00 -24.10 28.11
C GLU A 156 -46.20 -24.29 27.18
N LEU A 157 -46.06 -23.90 25.90
CA LEU A 157 -47.08 -24.13 24.87
C LEU A 157 -47.33 -25.62 24.63
N HIS A 158 -46.28 -26.45 24.55
CA HIS A 158 -46.44 -27.90 24.42
C HIS A 158 -47.18 -28.50 25.61
N ARG A 159 -46.84 -28.10 26.85
CA ARG A 159 -47.55 -28.56 28.06
C ARG A 159 -49.03 -28.15 28.05
N ALA A 160 -49.33 -26.94 27.61
CA ALA A 160 -50.71 -26.47 27.48
C ALA A 160 -51.48 -27.27 26.43
N LEU A 161 -50.85 -27.58 25.28
CA LEU A 161 -51.45 -28.44 24.25
C LEU A 161 -51.72 -29.85 24.76
N THR A 162 -50.76 -30.49 25.43
CA THR A 162 -50.94 -31.84 25.99
C THR A 162 -52.02 -31.88 27.07
N ASN A 163 -52.14 -30.84 27.89
CA ASN A 163 -53.20 -30.75 28.90
C ASN A 163 -54.58 -30.58 28.25
N ASN A 164 -54.67 -29.80 27.17
CA ASN A 164 -55.91 -29.66 26.40
C ASN A 164 -56.31 -30.99 25.74
N GLU A 165 -55.36 -31.72 25.15
CA GLU A 165 -55.63 -33.05 24.59
C GLU A 165 -56.15 -34.02 25.67
N LEU A 166 -55.55 -34.01 26.87
CA LEU A 166 -56.01 -34.82 27.99
C LEU A 166 -57.43 -34.43 28.43
N LEU A 167 -57.71 -33.13 28.57
CA LEU A 167 -59.06 -32.64 28.88
C LEU A 167 -60.08 -33.01 27.79
N GLU A 168 -59.70 -32.97 26.51
CA GLU A 168 -60.56 -33.44 25.42
C GLU A 168 -60.86 -34.93 25.56
N THR A 169 -59.86 -35.76 25.90
CA THR A 169 -60.08 -37.19 26.15
C THR A 169 -60.99 -37.44 27.36
N GLU A 170 -60.78 -36.75 28.48
CA GLU A 170 -61.66 -36.84 29.65
C GLU A 170 -63.09 -36.39 29.35
N LEU A 171 -63.27 -35.32 28.55
CA LEU A 171 -64.61 -34.87 28.13
C LEU A 171 -65.31 -35.91 27.25
N THR A 172 -64.56 -36.59 26.38
CA THR A 172 -65.12 -37.66 25.54
C THR A 172 -65.48 -38.91 26.35
N GLU A 173 -64.71 -39.21 27.40
CA GLU A 173 -64.96 -40.35 28.30
C GLU A 173 -66.12 -40.07 29.27
N ALA A 174 -66.27 -38.84 29.75
CA ALA A 174 -67.35 -38.39 30.65
C ALA A 174 -68.75 -38.34 29.97
N GLY A 175 -68.90 -38.83 28.74
CA GLY A 175 -70.22 -39.07 28.15
C GLY A 175 -71.02 -37.80 27.79
N VAL A 176 -70.37 -36.64 27.62
CA VAL A 176 -71.03 -35.37 27.22
C VAL A 176 -71.25 -35.30 25.69
N LYS A 177 -71.33 -36.46 25.01
CA LYS A 177 -71.45 -36.55 23.55
C LYS A 177 -72.79 -36.01 23.00
N ASN A 178 -73.80 -35.82 23.87
CA ASN A 178 -75.14 -35.38 23.46
C ASN A 178 -75.40 -33.87 23.55
N GLN A 179 -74.45 -33.04 24.03
CA GLN A 179 -74.62 -31.56 24.02
C GLN A 179 -73.71 -30.82 23.02
N ILE A 180 -72.63 -31.44 22.54
CA ILE A 180 -71.64 -30.79 21.67
C ILE A 180 -72.14 -30.63 20.21
N GLY A 181 -73.10 -31.45 19.76
CA GLY A 181 -73.68 -31.35 18.41
C GLY A 181 -74.40 -30.03 18.13
N LEU A 182 -75.01 -29.41 19.14
CA LEU A 182 -75.73 -28.14 19.01
C LEU A 182 -74.78 -26.93 18.93
N LEU A 183 -73.71 -26.92 19.72
CA LEU A 183 -72.70 -25.85 19.69
C LEU A 183 -71.83 -25.90 18.43
N HIS A 184 -71.53 -27.09 17.90
CA HIS A 184 -70.74 -27.23 16.68
C HIS A 184 -71.52 -26.80 15.42
N TRP A 185 -72.85 -26.97 15.43
CA TRP A 185 -73.76 -26.45 14.40
C TRP A 185 -73.85 -24.92 14.45
N ALA A 186 -74.05 -24.35 15.65
CA ALA A 186 -74.08 -22.89 15.83
C ALA A 186 -72.74 -22.24 15.43
N ARG A 187 -71.59 -22.85 15.77
CA ARG A 187 -70.28 -22.30 15.42
C ARG A 187 -69.98 -22.33 13.92
N LYS A 188 -70.36 -23.39 13.19
CA LYS A 188 -70.14 -23.46 11.74
C LYS A 188 -71.12 -22.60 10.95
N PHE A 189 -72.35 -22.42 11.42
CA PHE A 189 -73.39 -21.76 10.64
C PHE A 189 -73.58 -20.27 11.00
N TRP A 190 -73.54 -19.92 12.28
CA TRP A 190 -73.84 -18.55 12.72
C TRP A 190 -72.63 -17.62 12.73
N PHE A 191 -71.43 -18.08 13.10
CA PHE A 191 -70.26 -17.19 13.17
C PHE A 191 -69.86 -16.56 11.82
N PRO A 192 -69.84 -17.30 10.69
CA PRO A 192 -69.56 -16.69 9.39
C PRO A 192 -70.62 -15.65 8.99
N ALA A 193 -71.89 -15.92 9.29
CA ALA A 193 -72.99 -15.00 9.01
C ALA A 193 -72.88 -13.72 9.85
N PHE A 194 -72.57 -13.84 11.15
CA PHE A 194 -72.35 -12.68 12.03
C PHE A 194 -71.11 -11.88 11.63
N PHE A 195 -70.03 -12.54 11.20
CA PHE A 195 -68.81 -11.84 10.78
C PHE A 195 -69.02 -11.04 9.49
N ILE A 196 -69.78 -11.59 8.52
CA ILE A 196 -70.17 -10.87 7.30
C ILE A 196 -71.12 -9.70 7.64
N LEU A 197 -72.09 -9.90 8.53
CA LEU A 197 -73.01 -8.83 8.96
C LEU A 197 -72.28 -7.71 9.71
N PHE A 198 -71.29 -8.07 10.54
CA PHE A 198 -70.47 -7.10 11.28
C PHE A 198 -69.56 -6.32 10.33
N LEU A 199 -68.93 -6.97 9.34
CA LEU A 199 -68.14 -6.28 8.30
C LEU A 199 -69.01 -5.31 7.48
N MET A 200 -70.22 -5.73 7.08
CA MET A 200 -71.15 -4.85 6.37
C MET A 200 -71.57 -3.65 7.23
N ALA A 201 -71.88 -3.86 8.51
CA ALA A 201 -72.18 -2.76 9.43
C ALA A 201 -70.98 -1.81 9.61
N PHE A 202 -69.76 -2.34 9.79
CA PHE A 202 -68.55 -1.54 9.97
C PHE A 202 -68.22 -0.69 8.73
N THR A 203 -68.37 -1.26 7.53
CA THR A 203 -68.17 -0.49 6.28
C THR A 203 -69.23 0.61 6.10
N SER A 204 -70.48 0.38 6.50
CA SER A 204 -71.53 1.40 6.43
C SER A 204 -71.28 2.60 7.37
N VAL A 205 -70.71 2.34 8.56
CA VAL A 205 -70.32 3.38 9.52
C VAL A 205 -69.11 4.18 9.02
N ILE A 206 -68.08 3.52 8.47
CA ILE A 206 -66.89 4.20 7.94
C ILE A 206 -67.27 5.10 6.75
N ILE A 207 -68.11 4.63 5.84
CA ILE A 207 -68.54 5.43 4.67
C ILE A 207 -69.33 6.67 5.11
N SER A 208 -70.18 6.55 6.14
CA SER A 208 -70.97 7.67 6.67
C SER A 208 -70.13 8.75 7.38
N LEU A 209 -69.00 8.36 7.98
CA LEU A 209 -68.09 9.28 8.68
C LEU A 209 -67.15 10.04 7.71
N THR A 210 -66.86 9.49 6.53
CA THR A 210 -65.95 10.11 5.55
C THR A 210 -66.63 11.08 4.58
N THR A 211 -67.96 11.02 4.42
CA THR A 211 -68.70 11.89 3.49
C THR A 211 -69.07 13.26 4.06
N SER A 212 -68.84 13.52 5.35
CA SER A 212 -69.20 14.80 6.00
C SER A 212 -68.06 15.83 6.09
N HIS A 213 -66.85 15.53 5.58
CA HIS A 213 -65.67 16.40 5.79
C HIS A 213 -65.01 16.96 4.53
N LEU A 214 -65.65 16.88 3.36
CA LEU A 214 -65.12 17.39 2.09
C LEU A 214 -66.03 18.45 1.45
N THR A 215 -66.33 19.52 2.18
CA THR A 215 -66.72 20.82 1.61
C THR A 215 -66.31 21.95 2.55
N SER A 216 -65.15 22.57 2.32
CA SER A 216 -64.85 23.92 2.82
C SER A 216 -63.60 24.47 2.14
N ASN A 217 -63.81 25.55 1.38
CA ASN A 217 -62.90 26.20 0.46
C ASN A 217 -61.81 27.06 1.13
N ASN A 218 -60.78 27.33 0.30
CA ASN A 218 -60.03 28.57 0.07
C ASN A 218 -60.03 29.74 1.09
N GLU A 219 -58.85 30.36 1.12
CA GLU A 219 -58.57 31.79 0.85
C GLU A 219 -57.91 32.63 1.97
N PHE A 220 -56.76 33.20 1.56
CA PHE A 220 -56.28 34.56 1.84
C PHE A 220 -55.45 34.87 3.13
N SER A 221 -54.19 35.24 2.88
CA SER A 221 -53.26 36.08 3.69
C SER A 221 -53.72 37.57 3.73
N PRO A 222 -53.03 38.60 4.29
CA PRO A 222 -51.73 38.68 5.01
C PRO A 222 -51.73 39.61 6.28
N ASP A 223 -50.55 39.66 6.92
CA ASP A 223 -49.78 40.87 7.30
C ASP A 223 -49.63 41.39 8.75
N SER A 224 -48.36 41.80 8.99
CA SER A 224 -47.83 42.83 9.91
C SER A 224 -47.64 42.58 11.43
N GLY A 225 -46.48 43.03 11.94
CA GLY A 225 -46.32 43.44 13.34
C GLY A 225 -44.96 43.14 13.98
N ALA A 226 -44.04 44.11 13.94
CA ALA A 226 -42.70 44.09 14.51
C ALA A 226 -42.62 44.49 16.01
N GLN A 227 -41.40 44.38 16.58
CA GLN A 227 -40.84 44.94 17.84
C GLN A 227 -40.80 44.00 19.07
N LYS A 228 -39.78 43.96 19.95
CA LYS A 228 -38.43 44.58 20.09
C LYS A 228 -37.82 44.03 21.41
N SER A 229 -36.49 43.79 21.46
CA SER A 229 -35.54 43.70 22.62
C SER A 229 -35.91 42.85 23.86
N GLU A 230 -35.04 42.04 24.48
CA GLU A 230 -33.80 42.46 25.17
C GLU A 230 -33.01 41.23 25.66
N ALA A 231 -31.74 41.44 26.00
CA ALA A 231 -30.64 40.52 26.37
C ALA A 231 -30.97 39.53 27.53
N GLN A 232 -30.25 38.44 27.86
CA GLN A 232 -28.81 38.15 27.80
C GLN A 232 -28.54 36.67 28.23
N HIS A 233 -27.52 36.04 27.61
CA HIS A 233 -26.67 34.92 28.07
C HIS A 233 -27.17 33.47 28.37
N GLN A 234 -26.36 32.56 27.81
CA GLN A 234 -25.91 31.24 28.31
C GLN A 234 -26.66 29.94 27.92
N LYS A 235 -26.15 29.31 26.86
CA LYS A 235 -25.44 28.00 26.87
C LYS A 235 -26.15 26.83 27.57
N LEU A 236 -26.79 25.93 26.81
CA LEU A 236 -26.55 24.47 26.73
C LEU A 236 -27.65 23.73 25.92
N SER A 237 -27.22 22.62 25.28
CA SER A 237 -27.94 21.37 24.97
C SER A 237 -29.12 21.29 23.98
N GLU A 238 -29.01 20.24 23.13
CA GLU A 238 -30.08 19.38 22.56
C GLU A 238 -31.02 19.99 21.49
N GLU A 239 -31.46 19.33 20.41
CA GLU A 239 -31.31 17.98 19.87
C GLU A 239 -32.03 17.95 18.48
N ARG A 240 -31.46 17.29 17.46
CA ARG A 240 -32.10 16.68 16.23
C ARG A 240 -32.94 17.58 15.28
N VAL A 241 -33.15 17.31 13.98
CA VAL A 241 -32.77 16.29 12.98
C VAL A 241 -33.15 16.85 11.59
N SER A 242 -32.33 16.57 10.58
CA SER A 242 -32.73 16.15 9.22
C SER A 242 -31.42 15.94 8.43
N ALA A 243 -30.87 14.74 8.37
CA ALA A 243 -31.31 13.62 7.53
C ALA A 243 -31.47 14.02 6.05
N SER A 244 -30.37 13.90 5.30
CA SER A 244 -30.40 13.70 3.85
C SER A 244 -29.40 12.58 3.56
N ASP A 245 -29.93 11.35 3.65
CA ASP A 245 -29.35 10.14 3.11
C ASP A 245 -29.68 10.10 1.61
N ASP A 246 -28.74 10.46 0.75
CA ASP A 246 -28.75 10.01 -0.64
C ASP A 246 -27.93 8.72 -0.74
N ASN A 247 -28.60 7.62 -0.41
CA ASN A 247 -28.15 6.28 -0.75
C ASN A 247 -28.17 6.11 -2.28
N GLN A 248 -26.99 6.09 -2.89
CA GLN A 248 -26.80 5.53 -4.22
C GLN A 248 -27.11 4.03 -4.19
N LYS A 249 -28.37 3.74 -4.50
CA LYS A 249 -28.89 2.44 -4.89
C LYS A 249 -28.28 2.10 -6.25
N LEU A 250 -27.16 1.35 -6.26
CA LEU A 250 -26.57 0.87 -7.50
C LEU A 250 -27.59 -0.03 -8.20
N ALA A 251 -28.10 0.49 -9.31
CA ALA A 251 -29.06 -0.17 -10.16
C ALA A 251 -28.48 -1.48 -10.68
N LYS A 252 -29.21 -2.57 -10.43
CA LYS A 252 -29.07 -3.83 -11.14
C LYS A 252 -29.60 -3.62 -12.57
N THR A 253 -28.79 -2.99 -13.41
CA THR A 253 -29.09 -2.83 -14.83
C THR A 253 -28.69 -4.12 -15.53
N LYS A 254 -29.67 -5.01 -15.73
CA LYS A 254 -29.60 -6.01 -16.81
C LYS A 254 -29.56 -5.24 -18.13
N SER A 255 -28.36 -4.94 -18.61
CA SER A 255 -28.13 -4.52 -19.99
C SER A 255 -27.93 -5.78 -20.81
N GLY A 256 -28.97 -6.12 -21.58
CA GLY A 256 -28.81 -6.94 -22.78
C GLY A 256 -28.12 -6.06 -23.84
N ALA A 257 -26.84 -6.30 -24.02
CA ALA A 257 -26.04 -5.93 -25.18
C ALA A 257 -24.87 -6.91 -25.16
N ASP A 258 -24.63 -7.61 -26.28
CA ASP A 258 -23.66 -8.68 -26.46
C ASP A 258 -22.40 -8.51 -25.58
N ALA A 259 -22.44 -9.09 -24.39
CA ALA A 259 -21.28 -9.17 -23.53
C ALA A 259 -20.38 -10.20 -24.19
N VAL A 260 -19.32 -9.73 -24.85
CA VAL A 260 -18.20 -10.56 -25.28
C VAL A 260 -17.75 -11.32 -24.03
N LEU A 261 -18.14 -12.59 -23.95
CA LEU A 261 -17.77 -13.48 -22.86
C LEU A 261 -16.26 -13.62 -22.89
N VAL A 262 -15.57 -12.90 -22.01
CA VAL A 262 -14.13 -13.05 -21.85
C VAL A 262 -13.91 -14.45 -21.28
N PRO A 263 -13.18 -15.34 -21.96
CA PRO A 263 -12.95 -16.69 -21.48
C PRO A 263 -12.22 -16.66 -20.14
N VAL A 264 -12.79 -17.36 -19.15
CA VAL A 264 -12.23 -17.46 -17.80
C VAL A 264 -11.15 -18.55 -17.81
N PRO A 265 -9.92 -18.27 -17.35
CA PRO A 265 -8.88 -19.28 -17.26
C PRO A 265 -9.18 -20.32 -16.18
N ASP A 266 -8.91 -21.61 -16.46
CA ASP A 266 -8.99 -22.68 -15.46
C ASP A 266 -7.79 -22.62 -14.49
N PHE A 267 -8.07 -22.46 -13.19
CA PHE A 267 -7.07 -22.38 -12.12
C PHE A 267 -6.95 -23.66 -11.28
N SER A 268 -7.64 -24.74 -11.63
CA SER A 268 -7.69 -25.98 -10.83
C SER A 268 -6.32 -26.61 -10.56
N ASN A 269 -5.34 -26.38 -11.44
CA ASN A 269 -4.00 -26.96 -11.37
C ASN A 269 -2.91 -25.96 -10.96
N VAL A 270 -3.27 -24.76 -10.47
CA VAL A 270 -2.29 -23.74 -10.08
C VAL A 270 -1.71 -24.05 -8.69
N ASP A 271 -0.40 -24.26 -8.61
CA ASP A 271 0.29 -24.47 -7.34
C ASP A 271 0.47 -23.15 -6.56
N VAL A 272 0.44 -23.25 -5.22
CA VAL A 272 0.65 -22.14 -4.29
C VAL A 272 2.14 -21.81 -4.10
N LYS A 273 3.01 -22.79 -4.33
CA LYS A 273 4.46 -22.72 -4.09
C LYS A 273 5.29 -22.52 -5.35
N TYR A 274 4.77 -22.90 -6.52
CA TYR A 274 5.54 -22.92 -7.76
C TYR A 274 4.78 -22.24 -8.89
N TRP A 275 5.50 -21.46 -9.69
CA TRP A 275 4.94 -20.90 -10.92
C TRP A 275 4.62 -22.03 -11.90
N THR A 276 3.35 -22.10 -12.29
CA THR A 276 2.83 -23.19 -13.12
C THR A 276 2.50 -22.67 -14.52
N LEU A 277 3.00 -23.34 -15.55
CA LEU A 277 2.65 -23.06 -16.95
C LEU A 277 1.33 -23.76 -17.27
N ILE A 278 0.35 -22.99 -17.76
CA ILE A 278 -0.99 -23.49 -18.08
C ILE A 278 -1.28 -23.29 -19.57
N HIS A 279 -1.80 -24.36 -20.16
CA HIS A 279 -2.33 -24.38 -21.51
C HIS A 279 -3.83 -24.60 -21.40
N ASP A 280 -4.56 -23.50 -21.28
CA ASP A 280 -6.02 -23.56 -21.31
C ASP A 280 -6.47 -23.61 -22.76
N LYS A 281 -7.42 -24.50 -23.09
CA LYS A 281 -8.00 -24.58 -24.43
C LYS A 281 -8.94 -23.42 -24.71
N ALA A 282 -9.49 -22.78 -23.67
CA ALA A 282 -10.36 -21.62 -23.79
C ALA A 282 -9.60 -20.35 -24.18
N LEU A 283 -8.29 -20.31 -23.90
CA LEU A 283 -7.41 -19.18 -24.21
C LEU A 283 -6.47 -19.59 -25.34
N GLU A 284 -6.42 -18.79 -26.42
CA GLU A 284 -5.56 -19.09 -27.57
C GLU A 284 -4.05 -19.09 -27.21
N LYS A 285 -3.67 -18.43 -26.12
CA LYS A 285 -2.29 -18.25 -25.70
C LYS A 285 -2.06 -18.85 -24.30
N PRO A 286 -0.93 -19.54 -24.07
CA PRO A 286 -0.57 -20.02 -22.74
C PRO A 286 -0.25 -18.86 -21.80
N TYR A 287 -0.26 -19.15 -20.50
CA TYR A 287 0.10 -18.22 -19.44
C TYR A 287 0.76 -18.95 -18.29
N ILE A 288 1.46 -18.21 -17.43
CA ILE A 288 1.95 -18.75 -16.15
C ILE A 288 1.16 -18.15 -15.01
N ALA A 289 0.90 -18.97 -13.99
CA ALA A 289 0.09 -18.58 -12.85
C ALA A 289 0.70 -19.03 -11.52
N LEU A 290 0.35 -18.31 -10.47
CA LEU A 290 0.71 -18.60 -9.09
C LEU A 290 -0.48 -18.27 -8.17
N SER A 291 -0.91 -19.25 -7.37
CA SER A 291 -2.00 -19.06 -6.40
C SER A 291 -1.44 -18.70 -5.03
N ASN A 292 -2.27 -18.12 -4.17
CA ASN A 292 -1.97 -17.96 -2.75
C ASN A 292 -2.83 -18.89 -1.89
N LEU A 293 -2.69 -18.80 -0.57
CA LEU A 293 -3.45 -19.61 0.38
C LEU A 293 -4.93 -19.20 0.46
N GLU A 294 -5.23 -17.96 0.07
CA GLU A 294 -6.57 -17.39 0.06
C GLU A 294 -7.35 -17.69 -1.25
N GLY A 295 -6.73 -18.38 -2.22
CA GLY A 295 -7.35 -18.77 -3.49
C GLY A 295 -7.25 -17.73 -4.62
N SER A 296 -6.68 -16.54 -4.36
CA SER A 296 -6.39 -15.57 -5.41
C SER A 296 -5.20 -16.01 -6.25
N VAL A 297 -5.17 -15.59 -7.51
CA VAL A 297 -4.16 -16.02 -8.49
C VAL A 297 -3.54 -14.81 -9.18
N VAL A 298 -2.22 -14.80 -9.31
CA VAL A 298 -1.50 -13.87 -10.18
C VAL A 298 -1.17 -14.59 -11.48
N VAL A 299 -1.49 -13.96 -12.60
CA VAL A 299 -1.28 -14.50 -13.96
C VAL A 299 -0.35 -13.57 -14.73
N LEU A 300 0.59 -14.14 -15.47
CA LEU A 300 1.39 -13.45 -16.48
C LEU A 300 1.12 -14.06 -17.85
N ASP A 301 0.64 -13.24 -18.77
CA ASP A 301 0.34 -13.64 -20.14
C ASP A 301 1.54 -13.49 -21.10
N CYS A 302 1.38 -13.95 -22.34
CA CYS A 302 2.38 -13.80 -23.41
C CYS A 302 2.72 -12.34 -23.75
N ASP A 303 1.86 -11.38 -23.40
CA ASP A 303 2.10 -9.96 -23.63
C ASP A 303 2.91 -9.33 -22.48
N GLU A 304 3.45 -10.15 -21.58
CA GLU A 304 4.18 -9.78 -20.37
C GLU A 304 3.37 -8.89 -19.41
N LYS A 305 2.04 -9.03 -19.39
CA LYS A 305 1.17 -8.28 -18.48
C LYS A 305 0.74 -9.14 -17.30
N PHE A 306 0.91 -8.58 -16.10
CA PHE A 306 0.43 -9.18 -14.88
C PHE A 306 -1.03 -8.82 -14.62
N ARG A 307 -1.86 -9.84 -14.38
CA ARG A 307 -3.23 -9.72 -13.90
C ARG A 307 -3.39 -10.39 -12.56
N LEU A 308 -4.21 -9.80 -11.70
CA LEU A 308 -4.64 -10.38 -10.44
C LEU A 308 -6.08 -10.86 -10.57
N TYR A 309 -6.29 -12.16 -10.39
CA TYR A 309 -7.59 -12.78 -10.19
C TYR A 309 -7.84 -12.86 -8.69
N LEU A 310 -8.59 -11.88 -8.18
CA LEU A 310 -8.88 -11.76 -6.76
C LEU A 310 -10.14 -12.56 -6.42
N TYR A 311 -10.03 -13.55 -5.54
CA TYR A 311 -11.16 -14.36 -5.11
C TYR A 311 -12.22 -13.48 -4.40
N GLU A 312 -13.51 -13.68 -4.72
CA GLU A 312 -14.61 -12.81 -4.29
C GLU A 312 -14.65 -12.61 -2.76
N GLU A 313 -14.46 -13.66 -1.98
CA GLU A 313 -14.50 -13.58 -0.52
C GLU A 313 -13.33 -12.76 0.07
N ALA A 314 -12.26 -12.58 -0.70
CA ALA A 314 -11.06 -11.88 -0.28
C ALA A 314 -11.04 -10.40 -0.70
N LYS A 315 -12.18 -9.87 -1.16
CA LYS A 315 -12.30 -8.48 -1.63
C LYS A 315 -12.02 -7.46 -0.53
N PRO A 316 -10.99 -6.61 -0.67
CA PRO A 316 -10.68 -5.61 0.33
C PRO A 316 -11.64 -4.43 0.25
N VAL A 317 -11.86 -3.77 1.39
CA VAL A 317 -12.68 -2.54 1.50
C VAL A 317 -12.10 -1.38 0.68
N LYS A 318 -10.77 -1.37 0.48
CA LYS A 318 -10.06 -0.37 -0.34
C LYS A 318 -9.16 -1.08 -1.34
N LEU A 319 -9.30 -0.72 -2.61
CA LEU A 319 -8.40 -1.16 -3.67
C LEU A 319 -7.20 -0.21 -3.76
N SER A 320 -6.03 -0.77 -4.02
CA SER A 320 -4.82 0.01 -4.28
C SER A 320 -4.91 0.70 -5.64
N ALA A 321 -4.39 1.93 -5.75
CA ALA A 321 -4.47 2.73 -6.98
C ALA A 321 -3.73 2.13 -8.19
N ASN A 322 -2.90 1.10 -7.97
CA ASN A 322 -2.14 0.41 -9.00
C ASN A 322 -2.92 -0.75 -9.65
N LEU A 323 -4.12 -1.06 -9.16
CA LEU A 323 -5.00 -2.07 -9.72
C LEU A 323 -6.13 -1.39 -10.48
N GLU A 324 -6.19 -1.68 -11.78
CA GLU A 324 -7.28 -1.24 -12.63
C GLU A 324 -8.25 -2.40 -12.83
N PHE A 325 -9.52 -2.20 -12.48
CA PHE A 325 -10.54 -3.23 -12.67
C PHE A 325 -10.72 -3.50 -14.16
N SER A 326 -10.65 -4.77 -14.55
CA SER A 326 -10.85 -5.21 -15.93
C SER A 326 -12.27 -5.73 -16.11
N HIS A 327 -12.60 -6.85 -15.45
CA HIS A 327 -13.91 -7.50 -15.53
C HIS A 327 -14.12 -8.46 -14.36
N GLU A 328 -15.32 -9.01 -14.26
CA GLU A 328 -15.71 -10.05 -13.32
C GLU A 328 -15.78 -11.39 -14.07
N ALA A 329 -15.24 -12.45 -13.46
CA ALA A 329 -15.06 -13.77 -14.07
C ALA A 329 -15.37 -14.84 -13.02
N ASP A 330 -16.55 -15.46 -13.13
CA ASP A 330 -17.07 -16.46 -12.18
C ASP A 330 -16.90 -16.00 -10.71
N ASP A 331 -15.98 -16.63 -9.96
CA ASP A 331 -15.70 -16.35 -8.54
C ASP A 331 -14.56 -15.32 -8.33
N TYR A 332 -14.13 -14.63 -9.39
CA TYR A 332 -12.98 -13.74 -9.38
C TYR A 332 -13.31 -12.33 -9.89
N PHE A 333 -12.72 -11.33 -9.22
CA PHE A 333 -12.57 -9.98 -9.77
C PHE A 333 -11.19 -9.85 -10.40
N VAL A 334 -11.15 -9.52 -11.70
CA VAL A 334 -9.91 -9.43 -12.47
C VAL A 334 -9.40 -7.99 -12.50
N TYR A 335 -8.14 -7.81 -12.11
CA TYR A 335 -7.47 -6.52 -12.10
C TYR A 335 -6.18 -6.57 -12.93
N ASP A 336 -5.96 -5.55 -13.76
CA ASP A 336 -4.66 -5.32 -14.38
C ASP A 336 -3.74 -4.61 -13.37
N ILE A 337 -2.54 -5.16 -13.16
CA ILE A 337 -1.55 -4.54 -12.25
C ILE A 337 -0.66 -3.60 -13.08
N ARG A 338 -0.92 -2.29 -12.98
CA ARG A 338 -0.27 -1.28 -13.85
C ARG A 338 1.13 -0.90 -13.43
N TYR A 339 1.37 -0.81 -12.12
CA TYR A 339 2.67 -0.45 -11.55
C TYR A 339 2.83 -1.00 -10.12
N GLY A 340 4.04 -0.87 -9.56
CA GLY A 340 4.31 -1.19 -8.15
C GLY A 340 4.73 -2.65 -7.92
N ASN A 341 4.24 -3.24 -6.83
CA ASN A 341 4.56 -4.62 -6.46
C ASN A 341 3.78 -5.59 -7.33
N GLY A 342 4.47 -6.60 -7.86
CA GLY A 342 3.87 -7.65 -8.69
C GLY A 342 3.86 -7.35 -10.18
N THR A 343 4.26 -6.16 -10.63
CA THR A 343 4.29 -5.80 -12.07
C THR A 343 5.62 -6.01 -12.75
N ASN A 344 6.71 -6.09 -11.98
CA ASN A 344 8.06 -6.17 -12.52
C ASN A 344 8.55 -7.61 -12.53
N LEU A 345 8.94 -8.11 -13.70
CA LEU A 345 9.54 -9.44 -13.87
C LEU A 345 10.72 -9.66 -12.90
N GLU A 346 11.52 -8.63 -12.65
CA GLU A 346 12.71 -8.72 -11.79
C GLU A 346 12.36 -8.93 -10.31
N GLN A 347 11.18 -8.47 -9.86
CA GLN A 347 10.71 -8.75 -8.49
C GLN A 347 10.44 -10.24 -8.29
N TRP A 348 9.90 -10.89 -9.32
CA TRP A 348 9.57 -12.31 -9.30
C TRP A 348 10.79 -13.22 -9.55
N ARG A 349 11.77 -12.79 -10.36
CA ARG A 349 13.02 -13.54 -10.59
C ARG A 349 13.86 -13.77 -9.35
N GLN A 350 13.71 -12.92 -8.33
CA GLN A 350 14.42 -13.07 -7.07
C GLN A 350 13.79 -14.15 -6.17
N ASP A 351 12.74 -14.85 -6.62
CA ASP A 351 11.98 -15.84 -5.84
C ASP A 351 11.51 -15.28 -4.47
N ARG A 352 11.32 -13.96 -4.41
CA ARG A 352 10.85 -13.26 -3.21
C ARG A 352 9.34 -13.20 -3.21
N ALA A 353 8.76 -13.43 -2.03
CA ALA A 353 7.34 -13.27 -1.84
C ALA A 353 6.91 -11.82 -2.12
N GLN A 354 5.88 -11.65 -2.94
CA GLN A 354 5.27 -10.36 -3.24
C GLN A 354 4.01 -10.18 -2.42
N ILE A 355 3.73 -8.93 -2.04
CA ILE A 355 2.49 -8.57 -1.34
C ILE A 355 1.66 -7.69 -2.28
N ILE A 356 0.47 -8.18 -2.64
CA ILE A 356 -0.49 -7.50 -3.51
C ILE A 356 -1.84 -7.51 -2.77
N LEU A 357 -2.45 -6.34 -2.55
CA LEU A 357 -3.68 -6.20 -1.73
C LEU A 357 -3.61 -6.87 -0.35
N ASN A 358 -2.47 -6.75 0.35
CA ASN A 358 -2.19 -7.43 1.62
C ASN A 358 -2.21 -8.96 1.56
N GLN A 359 -2.28 -9.56 0.38
CA GLN A 359 -2.15 -11.00 0.18
C GLN A 359 -0.72 -11.33 -0.23
N ARG A 360 -0.20 -12.44 0.31
CA ARG A 360 1.18 -12.85 0.10
C ARG A 360 1.25 -13.94 -0.97
N PHE A 361 2.01 -13.67 -2.04
CA PHE A 361 2.29 -14.59 -3.12
C PHE A 361 3.75 -15.02 -3.05
N ALA A 362 4.01 -16.30 -2.80
CA ALA A 362 5.36 -16.82 -2.58
C ALA A 362 5.62 -18.01 -3.52
N GLY A 363 5.92 -17.70 -4.78
CA GLY A 363 6.22 -18.69 -5.81
C GLY A 363 7.71 -18.81 -6.09
N LEU A 364 8.18 -20.05 -6.23
CA LEU A 364 9.51 -20.39 -6.71
C LEU A 364 9.48 -20.74 -8.19
N GLY A 365 10.65 -20.69 -8.85
CA GLY A 365 10.83 -21.22 -10.20
C GLY A 365 10.34 -20.30 -11.32
N PHE A 366 10.07 -19.02 -11.00
CA PHE A 366 9.55 -18.05 -11.96
C PHE A 366 10.38 -17.96 -13.24
N THR A 367 11.71 -17.91 -13.10
CA THR A 367 12.63 -17.76 -14.24
C THR A 367 12.55 -18.93 -15.22
N THR A 368 12.44 -20.17 -14.71
CA THR A 368 12.34 -21.37 -15.53
C THR A 368 11.00 -21.39 -16.27
N THR A 369 9.90 -21.19 -15.54
CA THR A 369 8.55 -21.20 -16.13
C THR A 369 8.34 -20.05 -17.12
N LEU A 370 8.96 -18.88 -16.88
CA LEU A 370 8.94 -17.75 -17.80
C LEU A 370 9.68 -18.05 -19.11
N LEU A 371 10.81 -18.77 -19.05
CA LEU A 371 11.53 -19.19 -20.26
C LEU A 371 10.70 -20.18 -21.08
N GLU A 372 10.01 -21.12 -20.42
CA GLU A 372 9.09 -22.03 -21.08
C GLU A 372 7.93 -21.28 -21.72
N LEU A 373 7.28 -20.36 -20.99
CA LEU A 373 6.22 -19.52 -21.54
C LEU A 373 6.68 -18.78 -22.80
N LYS A 374 7.85 -18.15 -22.75
CA LYS A 374 8.41 -17.41 -23.90
C LYS A 374 8.64 -18.30 -25.12
N ALA A 375 8.99 -19.57 -24.93
CA ALA A 375 9.15 -20.51 -26.03
C ALA A 375 7.82 -20.85 -26.74
N PHE A 376 6.68 -20.77 -26.03
CA PHE A 376 5.36 -20.98 -26.62
C PHE A 376 4.71 -19.70 -27.16
N CYS A 377 5.12 -18.53 -26.66
CA CYS A 377 4.59 -17.23 -27.09
C CYS A 377 5.28 -16.66 -28.34
N SER A 378 6.41 -17.25 -28.76
CA SER A 378 7.17 -16.93 -29.99
C SER A 378 6.72 -17.79 -31.17
#